data_AF-A0A7I8VQR5-F1
#
_entry.id   AF-A0A7I8VQR5-F1
#
_cell.length_a   1.000
_cell.length_b   1.000
_cell.length_c   1.000
_cell.angle_alpha   90.00
_cell.angle_beta   90.00
_cell.angle_gamma   90.00
#
_symmetry.space_group_name_H-M   'P 1'
#
loop_
_entity.id
_entity.type
_entity.pdbx_description
1 polymer ?
#
loop_
_entity_poly.entity_id
_entity_poly.type
_entity_poly.pdbx_seq_one_letter_code
_entity_poly.pdbx_strand_id
1 'polypeptide(L)'
;MSQDTSKNTHLLDDYFKAVQKIIDPVKEELNSDKERVTPVVECLLCKVLVGLSQVLMESMKTMDEIQDLLTKLCIFIKIKDDNICRGIIKEFKEEVLSVFDLVVLSPENFCGTIFGEQCAHVHHPHEFWNITLNNIPKPPVTSLKYPKPGLPTLRILQLSDIHVDFNYKVGGNAECNEPVCCKDIDGQPKGKPAGKWGDYRQCDTPRHTLESLFKHLKKNEKFDAIYWTGDLPGHNVWNQTRNGQLELLDYLANTFQTYFPDIPVFSTLGNHESVPVNSFPPPFIKGDNSIEWLYTRVEKDWRRWLPRDTFDDIRRCFLHVAIKRRATLNIVKYELLQLSKLVDVN
;
A
#
# COMPACT_ATOMS: atom_id res chain seq x y z
N MET A 1 -33.74 -3.77 14.40
CA MET A 1 -32.30 -4.08 14.24
C MET A 1 -31.92 -5.53 14.53
N SER A 2 -32.77 -6.43 15.04
CA SER A 2 -32.39 -7.83 15.32
C SER A 2 -33.02 -8.91 14.42
N GLN A 3 -33.80 -8.54 13.40
CA GLN A 3 -34.44 -9.52 12.49
C GLN A 3 -33.63 -9.76 11.20
N ASP A 4 -32.74 -8.86 10.80
CA ASP A 4 -31.95 -8.99 9.56
C ASP A 4 -30.70 -9.87 9.72
N THR A 5 -30.06 -9.83 10.89
CA THR A 5 -28.88 -10.65 11.19
C THR A 5 -29.19 -12.15 11.19
N SER A 6 -30.41 -12.55 11.58
CA SER A 6 -30.86 -13.96 11.53
C SER A 6 -31.09 -14.46 10.09
N LYS A 7 -31.57 -13.61 9.18
CA LYS A 7 -31.78 -13.98 7.77
C LYS A 7 -30.46 -14.22 7.03
N ASN A 8 -29.44 -13.42 7.30
CA ASN A 8 -28.15 -13.56 6.65
C ASN A 8 -27.36 -14.78 7.13
N THR A 9 -27.51 -15.19 8.40
CA THR A 9 -26.92 -16.45 8.88
C THR A 9 -27.51 -17.65 8.13
N HIS A 10 -28.82 -17.66 7.91
CA HIS A 10 -29.46 -18.70 7.09
C HIS A 10 -29.03 -18.65 5.62
N LEU A 11 -28.86 -17.45 5.05
CA LEU A 11 -28.37 -17.28 3.68
C LEU A 11 -26.94 -17.81 3.51
N LEU A 12 -26.07 -17.60 4.51
CA LEU A 12 -24.71 -18.11 4.54
C LEU A 12 -24.68 -19.64 4.72
N ASP A 13 -25.49 -20.18 5.63
CA ASP A 13 -25.61 -21.62 5.81
C ASP A 13 -26.14 -22.30 4.53
N ASP A 14 -27.09 -21.66 3.84
CA ASP A 14 -27.64 -22.16 2.58
C ASP A 14 -26.66 -22.00 1.41
N TYR A 15 -25.84 -20.94 1.41
CA TYR A 15 -24.71 -20.79 0.49
C TYR A 15 -23.68 -21.91 0.68
N PHE A 16 -23.22 -22.15 1.91
CA PHE A 16 -22.28 -23.25 2.18
C PHE A 16 -22.86 -24.62 1.83
N LYS A 17 -24.16 -24.85 2.09
CA LYS A 17 -24.85 -26.08 1.64
C LYS A 17 -24.95 -26.19 0.12
N ALA A 18 -25.21 -25.08 -0.59
CA ALA A 18 -25.30 -25.06 -2.05
C ALA A 18 -23.92 -25.32 -2.68
N VAL A 19 -22.87 -24.68 -2.16
CA VAL A 19 -21.48 -24.93 -2.53
C VAL A 19 -21.12 -26.41 -2.28
N GLN A 20 -21.51 -26.96 -1.13
CA GLN A 20 -21.24 -28.37 -0.80
C GLN A 20 -21.94 -29.33 -1.77
N LYS A 21 -23.21 -29.07 -2.14
CA LYS A 21 -23.95 -29.86 -3.15
C LYS A 21 -23.32 -29.84 -4.54
N ILE A 22 -22.59 -28.78 -4.89
CA ILE A 22 -21.86 -28.67 -6.16
C ILE A 22 -20.52 -29.40 -6.07
N ILE A 23 -19.84 -29.31 -4.92
CA ILE A 23 -18.52 -29.90 -4.71
C ILE A 23 -18.58 -31.42 -4.51
N ASP A 24 -19.61 -31.95 -3.83
CA ASP A 24 -19.69 -33.37 -3.47
C ASP A 24 -19.71 -34.32 -4.68
N PRO A 25 -20.55 -34.11 -5.72
CA PRO A 25 -20.55 -34.96 -6.91
C PRO A 25 -19.21 -34.92 -7.65
N VAL A 26 -18.57 -33.75 -7.68
CA VAL A 26 -17.27 -33.54 -8.32
C VAL A 26 -16.17 -34.27 -7.54
N LYS A 27 -16.20 -34.23 -6.20
CA LYS A 27 -15.25 -34.98 -5.35
C LYS A 27 -15.36 -36.48 -5.54
N GLU A 28 -16.57 -37.01 -5.74
CA GLU A 28 -16.77 -38.43 -6.05
C GLU A 28 -16.19 -38.80 -7.42
N GLU A 29 -16.37 -37.95 -8.43
CA GLU A 29 -15.84 -38.14 -9.78
C GLU A 29 -14.31 -38.01 -9.84
N LEU A 30 -13.74 -37.04 -9.12
CA LEU A 30 -12.30 -36.81 -8.91
C LEU A 30 -11.57 -38.00 -8.26
N ASN A 31 -12.25 -38.69 -7.35
CA ASN A 31 -11.69 -39.86 -6.66
C ASN A 31 -11.74 -41.12 -7.51
N SER A 32 -12.58 -41.15 -8.56
CA SER A 32 -12.77 -42.32 -9.42
C SER A 32 -11.80 -42.39 -10.61
N ASP A 33 -11.26 -41.25 -11.09
CA ASP A 33 -10.41 -41.22 -12.28
C ASP A 33 -9.43 -40.02 -12.27
N LYS A 34 -8.26 -40.19 -11.64
CA LYS A 34 -7.25 -39.13 -11.43
C LYS A 34 -6.67 -38.51 -12.71
N GLU A 35 -6.82 -39.16 -13.86
CA GLU A 35 -6.27 -38.70 -15.16
C GLU A 35 -7.29 -37.94 -16.03
N ARG A 36 -8.55 -37.79 -15.60
CA ARG A 36 -9.63 -37.22 -16.43
C ARG A 36 -10.40 -36.06 -15.82
N VAL A 37 -9.79 -35.32 -14.90
CA VAL A 37 -10.28 -33.99 -14.56
C VAL A 37 -9.97 -33.07 -15.72
N THR A 38 -10.92 -32.92 -16.64
CA THR A 38 -10.70 -32.05 -17.80
C THR A 38 -10.64 -30.59 -17.34
N PRO A 39 -9.73 -29.76 -17.88
CA PRO A 39 -9.68 -28.32 -17.60
C PRO A 39 -11.03 -27.58 -17.78
N VAL A 40 -11.93 -28.17 -18.57
CA VAL A 40 -13.30 -27.71 -18.80
C VAL A 40 -14.17 -27.81 -17.53
N VAL A 41 -14.05 -28.90 -16.77
CA VAL A 41 -14.83 -29.12 -15.53
C VAL A 41 -14.35 -28.18 -14.41
N GLU A 42 -13.04 -28.04 -14.25
CA GLU A 42 -12.45 -27.10 -13.27
C GLU A 42 -12.84 -25.65 -13.58
N CYS A 43 -12.78 -25.27 -14.86
CA CYS A 43 -13.24 -23.97 -15.33
C CYS A 43 -14.73 -23.72 -15.06
N LEU A 44 -15.59 -24.69 -15.39
CA LEU A 44 -17.04 -24.56 -15.17
C LEU A 44 -17.36 -24.39 -13.68
N LEU A 45 -16.71 -25.18 -12.82
CA LEU A 45 -16.87 -25.09 -11.37
C LEU A 45 -16.40 -23.75 -10.82
N CYS A 46 -15.26 -23.25 -11.29
CA CYS A 46 -14.81 -21.91 -10.95
C CYS A 46 -15.85 -20.86 -11.33
N LYS A 47 -16.37 -20.88 -12.57
CA LYS A 47 -17.33 -19.88 -13.03
C LYS A 47 -18.63 -19.92 -12.23
N VAL A 48 -19.10 -21.11 -11.88
CA VAL A 48 -20.28 -21.30 -11.03
C VAL A 48 -20.04 -20.77 -9.61
N LEU A 49 -18.90 -21.09 -8.99
CA LEU A 49 -18.59 -20.63 -7.63
C LEU A 49 -18.38 -19.12 -7.56
N VAL A 50 -17.69 -18.53 -8.55
CA VAL A 50 -17.51 -17.09 -8.66
C VAL A 50 -18.86 -16.41 -8.90
N GLY A 51 -19.67 -16.91 -9.84
CA GLY A 51 -21.02 -16.39 -10.09
C GLY A 51 -21.93 -16.49 -8.86
N LEU A 52 -21.87 -17.59 -8.09
CA LEU A 52 -22.62 -17.70 -6.84
C LEU A 52 -22.10 -16.74 -5.77
N SER A 53 -20.79 -16.52 -5.70
CA SER A 53 -20.18 -15.54 -4.80
C SER A 53 -20.62 -14.12 -5.17
N GLN A 54 -20.68 -13.79 -6.47
CA GLN A 54 -21.22 -12.53 -6.96
C GLN A 54 -22.68 -12.35 -6.56
N VAL A 55 -23.53 -13.34 -6.84
CA VAL A 55 -24.96 -13.28 -6.47
C VAL A 55 -25.11 -13.14 -4.95
N LEU A 56 -24.27 -13.81 -4.16
CA LEU A 56 -24.26 -13.65 -2.71
C LEU A 56 -23.87 -12.20 -2.34
N MET A 57 -22.80 -11.66 -2.93
CA MET A 57 -22.36 -10.27 -2.69
C MET A 57 -23.40 -9.23 -3.14
N GLU A 58 -24.09 -9.46 -4.27
CA GLU A 58 -25.19 -8.62 -4.75
C GLU A 58 -26.44 -8.73 -3.86
N SER A 59 -26.65 -9.89 -3.24
CA SER A 59 -27.75 -10.13 -2.29
C SER A 59 -27.48 -9.56 -0.89
N MET A 60 -26.20 -9.35 -0.55
CA MET A 60 -25.80 -8.62 0.65
C MET A 60 -26.10 -7.13 0.44
N LYS A 61 -26.90 -6.57 1.33
CA LYS A 61 -27.43 -5.21 1.17
C LYS A 61 -26.47 -4.14 1.66
N THR A 62 -25.49 -4.52 2.48
CA THR A 62 -24.55 -3.57 3.06
C THR A 62 -23.12 -4.09 3.02
N MET A 63 -22.19 -3.15 2.86
CA MET A 63 -20.74 -3.38 2.92
C MET A 63 -20.31 -4.01 4.26
N ASP A 64 -21.04 -3.72 5.33
CA ASP A 64 -20.75 -4.25 6.66
C ASP A 64 -21.06 -5.76 6.76
N GLU A 65 -22.00 -6.29 5.97
CA GLU A 65 -22.29 -7.73 5.90
C GLU A 65 -21.16 -8.50 5.21
N ILE A 66 -20.62 -7.94 4.12
CA ILE A 66 -19.45 -8.49 3.42
C ILE A 66 -18.22 -8.43 4.33
N GLN A 67 -18.01 -7.31 5.02
CA GLN A 67 -16.93 -7.12 5.98
C GLN A 67 -16.98 -8.19 7.10
N ASP A 68 -18.17 -8.45 7.67
CA ASP A 68 -18.34 -9.44 8.74
C ASP A 68 -18.06 -10.88 8.24
N LEU A 69 -18.49 -11.23 7.03
CA LEU A 69 -18.18 -12.52 6.41
C LEU A 69 -16.67 -12.70 6.23
N LEU A 70 -16.00 -11.72 5.59
CA LEU A 70 -14.55 -11.78 5.36
C LEU A 70 -13.78 -11.84 6.68
N THR A 71 -14.24 -11.12 7.70
CA THR A 71 -13.64 -11.12 9.05
C THR A 71 -13.72 -12.50 9.68
N LYS A 72 -14.91 -13.10 9.68
CA LYS A 72 -15.13 -14.46 10.21
C LYS A 72 -14.29 -15.47 9.47
N LEU A 73 -14.19 -15.36 8.15
CA LEU A 73 -13.35 -16.24 7.35
C LEU A 73 -11.88 -16.11 7.75
N CYS A 74 -11.32 -14.88 7.78
CA CYS A 74 -9.93 -14.61 8.17
C CYS A 74 -9.55 -15.23 9.52
N ILE A 75 -10.43 -15.09 10.52
CA ILE A 75 -10.25 -15.67 11.86
C ILE A 75 -10.36 -17.20 11.82
N PHE A 76 -11.38 -17.72 11.13
CA PHE A 76 -11.65 -19.17 11.06
C PHE A 76 -10.49 -19.94 10.42
N ILE A 77 -9.92 -19.41 9.34
CA ILE A 77 -8.75 -20.01 8.67
C ILE A 77 -7.40 -19.60 9.27
N LYS A 78 -7.41 -18.80 10.35
CA LYS A 78 -6.22 -18.37 11.11
C LYS A 78 -5.16 -17.66 10.26
N ILE A 79 -5.58 -16.75 9.37
CA ILE A 79 -4.63 -15.93 8.60
C ILE A 79 -3.81 -15.04 9.54
N LYS A 80 -4.49 -14.33 10.45
CA LYS A 80 -3.93 -13.48 11.50
C LYS A 80 -4.86 -13.47 12.72
N ASP A 81 -4.43 -12.82 13.79
CA ASP A 81 -5.22 -12.66 15.01
C ASP A 81 -6.46 -11.77 14.81
N ASP A 82 -7.47 -11.91 15.68
CA ASP A 82 -8.80 -11.29 15.54
C ASP A 82 -8.72 -9.78 15.32
N ASN A 83 -7.87 -9.09 16.08
CA ASN A 83 -7.69 -7.65 15.98
C ASN A 83 -7.12 -7.22 14.61
N ILE A 84 -6.17 -7.99 14.06
CA ILE A 84 -5.58 -7.70 12.74
C ILE A 84 -6.59 -7.99 11.64
N CYS A 85 -7.25 -9.15 11.68
CA CYS A 85 -8.28 -9.50 10.70
C CYS A 85 -9.36 -8.43 10.62
N ARG A 86 -9.89 -7.98 11.78
CA ARG A 86 -10.87 -6.89 11.84
C ARG A 86 -10.31 -5.58 11.31
N GLY A 87 -9.08 -5.24 11.70
CA GLY A 87 -8.41 -4.00 11.30
C GLY A 87 -8.22 -3.90 9.80
N ILE A 88 -7.53 -4.87 9.20
CA ILE A 88 -7.24 -4.90 7.75
C ILE A 88 -8.54 -4.89 6.95
N ILE A 89 -9.49 -5.78 7.25
CA ILE A 89 -10.71 -5.89 6.44
C ILE A 89 -11.54 -4.61 6.55
N LYS A 90 -11.62 -3.99 7.73
CA LYS A 90 -12.29 -2.70 7.90
C LYS A 90 -11.59 -1.60 7.10
N GLU A 91 -10.26 -1.56 7.12
CA GLU A 91 -9.46 -0.55 6.42
C GLU A 91 -9.64 -0.67 4.90
N PHE A 92 -9.58 -1.88 4.37
CA PHE A 92 -9.63 -2.14 2.93
C PHE A 92 -11.05 -2.23 2.34
N LYS A 93 -12.12 -2.32 3.14
CA LYS A 93 -13.47 -2.65 2.64
C LYS A 93 -13.99 -1.75 1.52
N GLU A 94 -13.76 -0.44 1.63
CA GLU A 94 -14.31 0.53 0.68
C GLU A 94 -13.60 0.43 -0.67
N GLU A 95 -12.28 0.28 -0.64
CA GLU A 95 -11.46 0.24 -1.84
C GLU A 95 -11.49 -1.12 -2.52
N VAL A 96 -11.40 -2.21 -1.76
CA VAL A 96 -11.49 -3.57 -2.31
C VAL A 96 -12.82 -3.70 -3.05
N LEU A 97 -13.94 -3.33 -2.45
CA LEU A 97 -15.22 -3.51 -3.12
C LEU A 97 -15.39 -2.55 -4.31
N SER A 98 -14.86 -1.32 -4.23
CA SER A 98 -14.82 -0.41 -5.39
C SER A 98 -13.97 -0.94 -6.55
N VAL A 99 -12.81 -1.57 -6.27
CA VAL A 99 -11.95 -2.18 -7.29
C VAL A 99 -12.55 -3.48 -7.81
N PHE A 100 -13.17 -4.29 -6.94
CA PHE A 100 -13.86 -5.51 -7.33
C PHE A 100 -15.02 -5.21 -8.29
N ASP A 101 -15.83 -4.18 -7.99
CA ASP A 101 -16.89 -3.68 -8.89
C ASP A 101 -16.35 -3.26 -10.28
N LEU A 102 -15.11 -2.79 -10.34
CA LEU A 102 -14.50 -2.24 -11.56
C LEU A 102 -13.66 -3.22 -12.37
N VAL A 103 -13.01 -4.22 -11.74
CA VAL A 103 -11.89 -4.96 -12.37
C VAL A 103 -12.12 -6.47 -12.52
N VAL A 104 -12.68 -7.18 -11.53
CA VAL A 104 -12.50 -8.65 -11.45
C VAL A 104 -13.80 -9.46 -11.38
N LEU A 105 -14.97 -8.84 -11.32
CA LEU A 105 -16.15 -9.65 -11.01
C LEU A 105 -16.69 -10.51 -12.14
N SER A 106 -16.34 -10.36 -13.42
CA SER A 106 -16.86 -11.33 -14.39
C SER A 106 -16.28 -12.74 -14.10
N PRO A 107 -17.12 -13.79 -13.98
CA PRO A 107 -16.64 -15.17 -13.82
C PRO A 107 -15.64 -15.57 -14.92
N GLU A 108 -15.73 -14.91 -16.07
CA GLU A 108 -14.83 -15.04 -17.20
C GLU A 108 -13.42 -14.50 -16.87
N ASN A 109 -13.28 -13.28 -16.36
CA ASN A 109 -11.95 -12.70 -16.07
C ASN A 109 -11.25 -13.45 -14.93
N PHE A 110 -11.97 -13.75 -13.84
CA PHE A 110 -11.40 -14.47 -12.70
C PHE A 110 -10.98 -15.89 -13.08
N CYS A 111 -11.89 -16.68 -13.67
CA CYS A 111 -11.59 -18.07 -13.99
C CYS A 111 -10.66 -18.23 -15.19
N GLY A 112 -10.68 -17.30 -16.15
CA GLY A 112 -9.67 -17.20 -17.19
C GLY A 112 -8.26 -16.97 -16.60
N THR A 113 -8.13 -16.11 -15.59
CA THR A 113 -6.84 -15.86 -14.91
C THR A 113 -6.29 -17.11 -14.20
N ILE A 114 -7.15 -17.87 -13.51
CA ILE A 114 -6.73 -19.05 -12.74
C ILE A 114 -6.49 -20.28 -13.63
N PHE A 115 -7.34 -20.50 -14.64
CA PHE A 115 -7.33 -21.72 -15.47
C PHE A 115 -6.85 -21.51 -16.92
N GLY A 116 -6.43 -20.29 -17.29
CA GLY A 116 -5.90 -19.93 -18.60
C GLY A 116 -6.96 -19.63 -19.67
N GLU A 117 -6.51 -19.24 -20.87
CA GLU A 117 -7.38 -18.87 -22.00
C GLU A 117 -8.36 -19.96 -22.44
N GLN A 118 -8.04 -21.24 -22.17
CA GLN A 118 -8.95 -22.37 -22.39
C GLN A 118 -10.24 -22.30 -21.55
N CYS A 119 -10.23 -21.54 -20.44
CA CYS A 119 -11.39 -21.34 -19.58
C CYS A 119 -12.21 -20.11 -19.99
N ALA A 120 -11.56 -18.98 -20.22
CA ALA A 120 -12.18 -17.74 -20.66
C ALA A 120 -11.09 -16.78 -21.18
N HIS A 121 -11.49 -15.79 -21.99
CA HIS A 121 -10.59 -14.75 -22.43
C HIS A 121 -10.01 -14.02 -21.22
N VAL A 122 -8.68 -14.12 -21.04
CA VAL A 122 -7.99 -13.46 -19.94
C VAL A 122 -7.72 -12.03 -20.38
N HIS A 123 -8.44 -11.06 -19.81
CA HIS A 123 -7.87 -9.71 -19.78
C HIS A 123 -6.65 -9.79 -18.85
N HIS A 124 -5.45 -9.79 -19.42
CA HIS A 124 -4.27 -9.72 -18.58
C HIS A 124 -4.20 -8.28 -18.05
N PRO A 125 -4.35 -8.02 -16.74
CA PRO A 125 -4.05 -6.70 -16.18
C PRO A 125 -2.57 -6.30 -16.39
N HIS A 126 -1.76 -7.25 -16.87
CA HIS A 126 -0.37 -7.10 -17.28
C HIS A 126 -0.17 -7.16 -18.80
N GLU A 127 -1.20 -6.94 -19.62
CA GLU A 127 -1.02 -6.77 -21.07
C GLU A 127 0.14 -5.80 -21.31
N PHE A 128 1.11 -6.23 -22.11
CA PHE A 128 2.29 -5.43 -22.39
C PHE A 128 1.87 -4.16 -23.13
N TRP A 129 1.92 -3.04 -22.44
CA TRP A 129 1.71 -1.73 -23.01
C TRP A 129 3.05 -1.14 -23.47
N ASN A 130 3.02 -0.38 -24.56
CA ASN A 130 4.20 0.27 -25.12
C ASN A 130 4.08 1.78 -25.00
N ILE A 131 5.18 2.45 -24.64
CA ILE A 131 5.30 3.90 -24.74
C ILE A 131 5.90 4.25 -26.10
N THR A 132 5.17 5.02 -26.89
CA THR A 132 5.71 5.56 -28.14
C THR A 132 6.61 6.74 -27.81
N LEU A 133 7.92 6.58 -28.05
CA LEU A 133 8.88 7.68 -27.95
C LEU A 133 8.67 8.64 -29.12
N ASN A 134 9.05 9.90 -28.92
CA ASN A 134 9.04 10.87 -30.01
C ASN A 134 10.04 10.48 -31.11
N ASN A 135 9.81 10.96 -32.34
CA ASN A 135 10.66 10.66 -33.51
C ASN A 135 12.00 11.41 -33.50
N ILE A 136 12.48 11.85 -32.33
CA ILE A 136 13.76 12.54 -32.20
C ILE A 136 14.86 11.48 -32.23
N PRO A 137 15.81 11.53 -33.19
CA PRO A 137 16.89 10.56 -33.26
C PRO A 137 17.68 10.50 -31.95
N LYS A 138 17.92 9.29 -31.43
CA LYS A 138 18.74 9.08 -30.24
C LYS A 138 20.14 9.70 -30.47
N PRO A 139 20.58 10.66 -29.64
CA PRO A 139 21.91 11.24 -29.77
C PRO A 139 23.02 10.17 -29.63
N PRO A 140 24.20 10.37 -30.22
CA PRO A 140 25.33 9.46 -30.05
C PRO A 140 25.67 9.26 -28.57
N VAL A 141 25.91 8.02 -28.17
CA VAL A 141 26.31 7.70 -26.79
C VAL A 141 27.68 8.30 -26.53
N THR A 142 27.73 9.28 -25.61
CA THR A 142 28.98 9.94 -25.23
C THR A 142 29.47 9.38 -23.91
N SER A 143 30.76 9.04 -23.81
CA SER A 143 31.35 8.58 -22.55
C SER A 143 31.25 9.66 -21.47
N LEU A 144 30.89 9.27 -20.25
CA LEU A 144 30.86 10.18 -19.10
C LEU A 144 32.26 10.77 -18.88
N LYS A 145 32.33 12.10 -18.80
CA LYS A 145 33.55 12.82 -18.44
C LYS A 145 33.57 12.99 -16.94
N TYR A 146 34.57 12.40 -16.29
CA TYR A 146 34.77 12.62 -14.86
C TYR A 146 35.11 14.09 -14.57
N PRO A 147 34.58 14.65 -13.47
CA PRO A 147 34.91 16.01 -13.07
C PRO A 147 36.39 16.12 -12.75
N LYS A 148 37.01 17.25 -13.13
CA LYS A 148 38.40 17.55 -12.79
C LYS A 148 38.53 17.71 -11.26
N PRO A 149 39.68 17.33 -10.66
CA PRO A 149 39.94 17.63 -9.25
C PRO A 149 39.81 19.13 -8.94
N GLY A 150 39.31 19.46 -7.74
CA GLY A 150 39.18 20.84 -7.27
C GLY A 150 37.90 21.56 -7.71
N LEU A 151 36.99 20.91 -8.43
CA LEU A 151 35.67 21.48 -8.73
C LEU A 151 34.76 21.46 -7.48
N PRO A 152 33.85 22.45 -7.34
CA PRO A 152 32.84 22.43 -6.29
C PRO A 152 32.00 21.16 -6.33
N THR A 153 31.71 20.59 -5.16
CA THR A 153 30.86 19.41 -5.01
C THR A 153 29.52 19.79 -4.41
N LEU A 154 28.47 19.13 -4.87
CA LEU A 154 27.14 19.20 -4.28
C LEU A 154 27.01 18.06 -3.26
N ARG A 155 26.63 18.37 -2.02
CA ARG A 155 26.37 17.37 -0.99
C ARG A 155 24.86 17.23 -0.80
N ILE A 156 24.34 16.03 -1.02
CA ILE A 156 22.91 15.74 -0.88
C ILE A 156 22.75 14.76 0.28
N LEU A 157 21.95 15.13 1.27
CA LEU A 157 21.49 14.18 2.28
C LEU A 157 20.34 13.37 1.66
N GLN A 158 20.40 12.04 1.74
CA GLN A 158 19.28 11.18 1.35
C GLN A 158 18.72 10.47 2.58
N LEU A 159 17.41 10.59 2.78
CA LEU A 159 16.62 9.92 3.80
C LEU A 159 15.56 9.07 3.11
N SER A 160 15.29 7.88 3.62
CA SER A 160 14.28 6.95 3.11
C SER A 160 13.80 6.08 4.26
N ASP A 161 12.58 5.52 4.15
CA ASP A 161 12.08 4.44 5.00
C ASP A 161 12.24 4.76 6.50
N ILE A 162 11.82 5.98 6.88
CA ILE A 162 11.96 6.46 8.25
C ILE A 162 11.11 5.59 9.19
N HIS A 163 9.90 5.22 8.74
CA HIS A 163 8.92 4.42 9.49
C HIS A 163 8.88 4.81 10.97
N VAL A 164 8.46 6.05 11.23
CA VAL A 164 8.36 6.55 12.59
C VAL A 164 7.09 6.04 13.25
N ASP A 165 7.24 5.52 14.46
CA ASP A 165 6.13 5.06 15.28
C ASP A 165 5.98 5.94 16.52
N PHE A 166 4.89 6.71 16.55
CA PHE A 166 4.56 7.56 17.69
C PHE A 166 4.08 6.77 18.90
N ASN A 167 3.74 5.49 18.71
CA ASN A 167 3.30 4.60 19.77
C ASN A 167 4.44 3.70 20.28
N TYR A 168 5.67 3.86 19.78
CA TYR A 168 6.82 3.08 20.26
C TYR A 168 7.05 3.36 21.75
N LYS A 169 7.03 2.30 22.55
CA LYS A 169 7.26 2.32 23.99
C LYS A 169 8.61 1.71 24.32
N VAL A 170 9.51 2.55 24.85
CA VAL A 170 10.76 2.06 25.47
C VAL A 170 10.41 1.13 26.62
N GLY A 171 11.00 -0.05 26.63
CA GLY A 171 10.69 -1.08 27.62
C GLY A 171 9.46 -1.93 27.26
N GLY A 172 8.81 -1.68 26.13
CA GLY A 172 7.61 -2.41 25.67
C GLY A 172 7.89 -3.85 25.22
N ASN A 173 6.82 -4.59 24.92
CA ASN A 173 6.95 -5.94 24.41
C ASN A 173 7.38 -5.92 22.94
N ALA A 174 8.55 -6.48 22.66
CA ALA A 174 9.12 -6.59 21.31
C ALA A 174 8.93 -7.98 20.68
N GLU A 175 8.27 -8.91 21.39
CA GLU A 175 7.93 -10.27 20.97
C GLU A 175 6.43 -10.50 21.19
N CYS A 176 5.63 -9.78 20.41
CA CYS A 176 4.18 -9.71 20.56
C CYS A 176 3.39 -10.65 19.64
N ASN A 177 4.08 -11.37 18.74
CA ASN A 177 3.51 -12.21 17.67
C ASN A 177 2.66 -11.46 16.63
N GLU A 178 2.69 -10.12 16.64
CA GLU A 178 2.10 -9.29 15.59
C GLU A 178 3.18 -8.88 14.58
N PRO A 179 2.83 -8.44 13.35
CA PRO A 179 3.80 -8.01 12.33
C PRO A 179 4.70 -6.85 12.77
N VAL A 180 4.24 -6.05 13.73
CA VAL A 180 4.98 -4.94 14.35
C VAL A 180 4.65 -4.90 15.84
N CYS A 181 5.68 -4.79 16.66
CA CYS A 181 5.63 -4.76 18.10
C CYS A 181 6.22 -3.44 18.67
N CYS A 182 6.66 -3.47 19.93
CA CYS A 182 7.25 -2.38 20.69
C CYS A 182 6.30 -1.23 21.03
N LYS A 183 4.99 -1.45 21.02
CA LYS A 183 3.96 -0.47 21.37
C LYS A 183 3.37 -0.74 22.77
N ASP A 184 2.64 0.25 23.28
CA ASP A 184 1.94 0.13 24.58
C ASP A 184 0.90 -1.00 24.61
N ILE A 185 0.31 -1.33 23.47
CA ILE A 185 -0.79 -2.28 23.33
C ILE A 185 -0.32 -3.75 23.22
N ASP A 186 0.98 -3.98 23.08
CA ASP A 186 1.56 -5.30 22.76
C ASP A 186 1.74 -6.22 23.97
N GLY A 187 1.13 -5.84 25.10
CA GLY A 187 1.24 -6.55 26.37
C GLY A 187 2.59 -6.34 27.06
N GLN A 188 2.85 -7.17 28.07
CA GLN A 188 4.08 -7.10 28.85
C GLN A 188 5.22 -7.89 28.17
N PRO A 189 6.48 -7.40 28.25
CA PRO A 189 7.62 -8.13 27.70
C PRO A 189 7.77 -9.50 28.35
N LYS A 190 7.78 -10.56 27.53
CA LYS A 190 8.11 -11.92 28.00
C LYS A 190 9.62 -12.16 28.10
N GLY A 191 10.41 -11.37 27.37
CA GLY A 191 11.86 -11.46 27.29
C GLY A 191 12.53 -10.10 27.45
N LYS A 192 13.63 -9.88 26.73
CA LYS A 192 14.33 -8.58 26.75
C LYS A 192 13.38 -7.49 26.25
N PRO A 193 13.17 -6.41 27.02
CA PRO A 193 12.21 -5.39 26.65
C PRO A 193 12.75 -4.49 25.52
N ALA A 194 11.85 -3.80 24.83
CA ALA A 194 12.18 -2.95 23.69
C ALA A 194 13.25 -1.90 24.04
N GLY A 195 14.26 -1.79 23.18
CA GLY A 195 15.38 -0.87 23.38
C GLY A 195 14.99 0.61 23.41
N LYS A 196 15.86 1.45 23.97
CA LYS A 196 15.61 2.91 24.01
C LYS A 196 15.59 3.50 22.61
N TRP A 197 16.56 3.19 21.75
CA TRP A 197 16.73 3.87 20.45
C TRP A 197 16.08 3.14 19.28
N GLY A 198 15.32 2.10 19.56
CA GLY A 198 14.82 1.13 18.59
C GLY A 198 15.13 -0.28 19.09
N ASP A 199 14.68 -1.28 18.34
CA ASP A 199 14.89 -2.69 18.62
C ASP A 199 15.22 -3.43 17.32
N TYR A 200 15.98 -4.52 17.41
CA TYR A 200 16.38 -5.32 16.24
C TYR A 200 15.30 -6.35 15.82
N ARG A 201 14.19 -6.44 16.55
CA ARG A 201 13.01 -7.26 16.22
C ARG A 201 12.06 -6.47 15.32
N GLN A 202 10.84 -6.97 15.17
CA GLN A 202 9.78 -6.37 14.34
C GLN A 202 9.24 -5.09 15.00
N CYS A 203 10.00 -4.00 14.94
CA CYS A 203 9.60 -2.72 15.53
C CYS A 203 10.01 -1.57 14.61
N ASP A 204 9.20 -0.53 14.58
CA ASP A 204 9.44 0.71 13.84
C ASP A 204 10.29 1.71 14.63
N THR A 205 10.70 2.79 13.97
CA THR A 205 11.61 3.80 14.53
C THR A 205 10.93 4.65 15.60
N PRO A 206 11.47 4.72 16.83
CA PRO A 206 10.93 5.63 17.83
C PRO A 206 11.13 7.08 17.42
N ARG A 207 10.14 7.93 17.72
CA ARG A 207 10.19 9.37 17.42
C ARG A 207 11.51 10.04 17.87
N HIS A 208 11.99 9.75 19.08
CA HIS A 208 13.22 10.38 19.60
C HIS A 208 14.50 9.91 18.90
N THR A 209 14.48 8.76 18.20
CA THR A 209 15.59 8.33 17.35
C THR A 209 15.69 9.22 16.11
N LEU A 210 14.56 9.53 15.47
CA LEU A 210 14.50 10.49 14.37
C LEU A 210 14.94 11.89 14.81
N GLU A 211 14.47 12.36 15.98
CA GLU A 211 14.91 13.66 16.52
C GLU A 211 16.42 13.67 16.83
N SER A 212 16.98 12.55 17.31
CA SER A 212 18.42 12.41 17.53
C SER A 212 19.21 12.50 16.23
N LEU A 213 18.75 11.83 15.17
CA LEU A 213 19.33 11.92 13.82
C LEU A 213 19.36 13.37 13.34
N PHE A 214 18.24 14.09 13.42
CA PHE A 214 18.15 15.47 12.95
C PHE A 214 19.05 16.43 13.76
N LYS A 215 19.13 16.24 15.09
CA LYS A 215 20.08 16.98 15.96
C LYS A 215 21.53 16.71 15.54
N HIS A 216 21.87 15.45 15.27
CA HIS A 216 23.21 15.08 14.85
C HIS A 216 23.57 15.72 13.51
N LEU A 217 22.69 15.58 12.51
CA LEU A 217 22.88 16.13 11.17
C LEU A 217 23.05 17.66 11.20
N LYS A 218 22.20 18.38 11.94
CA LYS A 218 22.31 19.84 12.10
C LYS A 218 23.63 20.28 12.73
N LYS A 219 24.18 19.48 13.65
CA LYS A 219 25.41 19.81 14.37
C LYS A 219 26.67 19.49 13.57
N ASN A 220 26.68 18.36 12.87
CA ASN A 220 27.91 17.76 12.37
C ASN A 220 28.01 17.75 10.85
N GLU A 221 26.90 17.89 10.13
CA GLU A 221 26.87 17.75 8.67
C GLU A 221 26.52 19.05 7.95
N LYS A 222 26.99 19.14 6.71
CA LYS A 222 26.63 20.21 5.77
C LYS A 222 26.19 19.58 4.46
N PHE A 223 25.06 20.05 3.94
CA PHE A 223 24.50 19.61 2.66
C PHE A 223 23.70 20.74 2.03
N ASP A 224 23.60 20.69 0.70
CA ASP A 224 23.01 21.72 -0.15
C ASP A 224 21.54 21.43 -0.49
N ALA A 225 21.11 20.18 -0.29
CA ALA A 225 19.76 19.69 -0.51
C ALA A 225 19.50 18.42 0.31
N ILE A 226 18.22 18.14 0.54
CA ILE A 226 17.75 16.88 1.14
C ILE A 226 16.87 16.16 0.13
N TYR A 227 17.12 14.88 -0.09
CA TYR A 227 16.22 13.95 -0.75
C TYR A 227 15.51 13.12 0.32
N TRP A 228 14.18 13.09 0.31
CA TRP A 228 13.41 12.19 1.18
C TRP A 228 12.51 11.32 0.33
N THR A 229 12.76 10.01 0.30
CA THR A 229 12.13 9.12 -0.68
C THR A 229 10.84 8.43 -0.24
N GLY A 230 10.22 8.90 0.85
CA GLY A 230 8.93 8.39 1.34
C GLY A 230 9.06 7.43 2.53
N ASP A 231 7.97 6.70 2.78
CA ASP A 231 7.81 5.68 3.83
C ASP A 231 8.09 6.20 5.25
N LEU A 232 7.24 7.15 5.65
CA LEU A 232 7.21 7.75 6.97
C LEU A 232 6.32 6.99 7.97
N PRO A 233 5.08 6.57 7.65
CA PRO A 233 4.26 5.84 8.61
C PRO A 233 4.83 4.47 8.95
N GLY A 234 4.63 4.02 10.19
CA GLY A 234 4.99 2.67 10.61
C GLY A 234 4.21 1.57 9.90
N HIS A 235 4.60 0.32 10.14
CA HIS A 235 4.04 -0.87 9.51
C HIS A 235 2.76 -1.38 10.20
N ASN A 236 2.12 -0.59 11.09
CA ASN A 236 0.85 -0.90 11.75
C ASN A 236 -0.37 -0.71 10.81
N VAL A 237 -0.29 -1.26 9.61
CA VAL A 237 -1.22 -1.10 8.47
C VAL A 237 -2.64 -1.65 8.67
N TRP A 238 -2.92 -2.19 9.85
CA TRP A 238 -4.25 -2.64 10.27
C TRP A 238 -4.94 -1.64 11.20
N ASN A 239 -4.24 -0.56 11.56
CA ASN A 239 -4.71 0.46 12.48
C ASN A 239 -4.14 1.83 12.07
N GLN A 240 -4.48 2.25 10.86
CA GLN A 240 -4.14 3.57 10.34
C GLN A 240 -5.40 4.37 9.99
N THR A 241 -5.27 5.69 9.98
CA THR A 241 -6.34 6.61 9.57
C THR A 241 -5.74 7.72 8.72
N ARG A 242 -6.56 8.33 7.84
CA ARG A 242 -6.09 9.43 6.99
C ARG A 242 -5.49 10.55 7.85
N ASN A 243 -6.17 10.92 8.94
CA ASN A 243 -5.67 11.93 9.87
C ASN A 243 -4.32 11.55 10.49
N GLY A 244 -4.11 10.29 10.88
CA GLY A 244 -2.81 9.82 11.38
C GLY A 244 -1.69 9.97 10.36
N GLN A 245 -1.94 9.62 9.08
CA GLN A 245 -0.96 9.81 8.00
C GLN A 245 -0.62 11.30 7.81
N LEU A 246 -1.64 12.16 7.82
CA LEU A 246 -1.47 13.61 7.71
C LEU A 246 -0.68 14.20 8.88
N GLU A 247 -0.95 13.75 10.12
CA GLU A 247 -0.21 14.19 11.31
C GLU A 247 1.27 13.84 11.25
N LEU A 248 1.60 12.66 10.71
CA LEU A 248 2.98 12.24 10.48
C LEU A 248 3.68 13.14 9.46
N LEU A 249 3.03 13.40 8.32
CA LEU A 249 3.55 14.31 7.29
C LEU A 249 3.81 15.72 7.85
N ASP A 250 2.87 16.24 8.64
CA ASP A 250 3.00 17.53 9.32
C ASP A 250 4.19 17.55 10.26
N TYR A 251 4.34 16.49 11.05
CA TYR A 251 5.44 16.35 11.97
C TYR A 251 6.78 16.33 11.25
N LEU A 252 6.93 15.55 10.18
CA LEU A 252 8.19 15.50 9.43
C LEU A 252 8.48 16.84 8.74
N ALA A 253 7.47 17.47 8.14
CA ALA A 253 7.64 18.77 7.49
C ALA A 253 8.08 19.86 8.49
N ASN A 254 7.47 19.88 9.67
CA ASN A 254 7.85 20.81 10.75
C ASN A 254 9.23 20.49 11.33
N THR A 255 9.59 19.21 11.42
CA THR A 255 10.94 18.79 11.80
C THR A 255 11.97 19.31 10.79
N PHE A 256 11.77 19.11 9.48
CA PHE A 256 12.65 19.71 8.47
C PHE A 256 12.74 21.23 8.59
N GLN A 257 11.62 21.92 8.77
CA GLN A 257 11.61 23.38 8.95
C GLN A 257 12.41 23.83 10.18
N THR A 258 12.35 23.08 11.27
CA THR A 258 13.02 23.41 12.54
C THR A 258 14.53 23.20 12.46
N TYR A 259 14.97 22.11 11.82
CA TYR A 259 16.38 21.75 11.77
C TYR A 259 17.09 22.35 10.56
N PHE A 260 16.42 22.49 9.42
CA PHE A 260 16.99 22.85 8.12
C PHE A 260 16.12 23.87 7.35
N PRO A 261 15.84 25.06 7.92
CA PRO A 261 14.89 26.03 7.34
C PRO A 261 15.31 26.54 5.95
N ASP A 262 16.61 26.63 5.68
CA ASP A 262 17.17 27.21 4.45
C ASP A 262 17.59 26.16 3.41
N ILE A 263 17.39 24.88 3.71
CA ILE A 263 17.81 23.77 2.84
C ILE A 263 16.59 23.24 2.09
N PRO A 264 16.61 23.19 0.75
CA PRO A 264 15.49 22.66 -0.02
C PRO A 264 15.35 21.15 0.20
N VAL A 265 14.12 20.72 0.46
CA VAL A 265 13.74 19.31 0.56
C VAL A 265 13.04 18.89 -0.73
N PHE A 266 13.57 17.84 -1.35
CA PHE A 266 12.99 17.19 -2.51
C PHE A 266 12.50 15.81 -2.11
N SER A 267 11.18 15.70 -1.94
CA SER A 267 10.56 14.47 -1.49
C SER A 267 9.75 13.74 -2.55
N THR A 268 9.64 12.42 -2.39
CA THR A 268 8.68 11.52 -3.05
C THR A 268 7.78 10.89 -1.99
N LEU A 269 6.69 10.24 -2.41
CA LEU A 269 5.89 9.36 -1.54
C LEU A 269 6.34 7.93 -1.76
N GLY A 270 6.39 7.18 -0.67
CA GLY A 270 6.48 5.74 -0.61
C GLY A 270 5.09 5.12 -0.45
N ASN A 271 5.06 3.80 -0.38
CA ASN A 271 3.81 3.05 -0.42
C ASN A 271 3.02 3.11 0.91
N HIS A 272 3.66 3.52 2.00
CA HIS A 272 3.04 3.66 3.32
C HIS A 272 2.35 5.01 3.55
N GLU A 273 2.47 6.01 2.66
CA GLU A 273 1.84 7.32 2.89
C GLU A 273 0.31 7.34 2.71
N SER A 274 -0.23 6.42 1.91
CA SER A 274 -1.68 6.27 1.77
C SER A 274 -2.27 5.42 2.90
N VAL A 275 -3.59 5.44 3.01
CA VAL A 275 -4.34 4.50 3.82
C VAL A 275 -5.60 4.14 3.05
N PRO A 276 -5.83 2.84 2.78
CA PRO A 276 -4.99 1.69 3.10
C PRO A 276 -3.59 1.71 2.45
N VAL A 277 -2.66 0.94 3.02
CA VAL A 277 -1.28 0.85 2.50
C VAL A 277 -1.26 0.42 1.03
N ASN A 278 -0.36 0.99 0.24
CA ASN A 278 -0.22 0.81 -1.21
C ASN A 278 -1.38 1.37 -2.06
N SER A 279 -2.42 1.94 -1.45
CA SER A 279 -3.56 2.45 -2.20
C SER A 279 -3.32 3.85 -2.76
N PHE A 280 -2.97 3.89 -4.04
CA PHE A 280 -2.81 5.12 -4.81
C PHE A 280 -3.74 5.11 -6.03
N PRO A 281 -5.06 5.33 -5.84
CA PRO A 281 -6.03 5.39 -6.93
C PRO A 281 -5.59 6.34 -8.05
N PRO A 282 -5.59 5.88 -9.33
CA PRO A 282 -5.23 6.73 -10.45
C PRO A 282 -6.14 7.96 -10.58
N PRO A 283 -5.71 9.00 -11.32
CA PRO A 283 -6.43 10.28 -11.40
C PRO A 283 -7.86 10.20 -11.94
N PHE A 284 -8.25 9.09 -12.59
CA PHE A 284 -9.61 8.88 -13.06
C PHE A 284 -10.58 8.46 -11.95
N ILE A 285 -10.10 8.00 -10.79
CA ILE A 285 -10.91 7.77 -9.58
C ILE A 285 -11.14 9.10 -8.86
N LYS A 286 -12.40 9.39 -8.51
CA LYS A 286 -12.84 10.68 -7.93
C LYS A 286 -13.63 10.47 -6.63
N GLY A 287 -13.82 11.56 -5.89
CA GLY A 287 -14.59 11.56 -4.64
C GLY A 287 -13.80 10.98 -3.46
N ASP A 288 -14.52 10.39 -2.51
CA ASP A 288 -13.94 9.94 -1.24
C ASP A 288 -12.92 8.79 -1.40
N ASN A 289 -13.04 8.02 -2.48
CA ASN A 289 -12.12 6.93 -2.84
C ASN A 289 -10.89 7.41 -3.63
N SER A 290 -10.71 8.73 -3.82
CA SER A 290 -9.53 9.27 -4.49
C SER A 290 -8.39 9.58 -3.50
N ILE A 291 -7.17 9.68 -4.02
CA ILE A 291 -5.96 10.03 -3.24
C ILE A 291 -5.80 11.55 -3.01
N GLU A 292 -6.80 12.35 -3.38
CA GLU A 292 -6.74 13.83 -3.36
C GLU A 292 -6.42 14.39 -1.95
N TRP A 293 -6.92 13.72 -0.90
CA TRP A 293 -6.67 14.11 0.49
C TRP A 293 -5.17 14.14 0.82
N LEU A 294 -4.40 13.18 0.31
CA LEU A 294 -2.96 13.05 0.54
C LEU A 294 -2.20 14.05 -0.34
N TYR A 295 -2.49 14.09 -1.64
CA TYR A 295 -1.77 14.98 -2.56
C TYR A 295 -1.99 16.46 -2.23
N THR A 296 -3.19 16.84 -1.78
CA THR A 296 -3.49 18.20 -1.32
C THR A 296 -2.67 18.57 -0.09
N ARG A 297 -2.51 17.64 0.86
CA ARG A 297 -1.67 17.85 2.03
C ARG A 297 -0.22 18.07 1.64
N VAL A 298 0.31 17.15 0.83
CA VAL A 298 1.70 17.15 0.43
C VAL A 298 2.04 18.41 -0.35
N GLU A 299 1.16 18.81 -1.27
CA GLU A 299 1.29 20.06 -2.00
C GLU A 299 1.37 21.25 -1.04
N LYS A 300 0.46 21.34 -0.06
CA LYS A 300 0.43 22.40 0.97
C LYS A 300 1.73 22.44 1.79
N ASP A 301 2.21 21.31 2.28
CA ASP A 301 3.39 21.27 3.14
C ASP A 301 4.67 21.60 2.37
N TRP A 302 4.75 21.19 1.11
CA TRP A 302 5.96 21.31 0.30
C TRP A 302 6.05 22.59 -0.53
N ARG A 303 5.00 23.44 -0.56
CA ARG A 303 5.03 24.77 -1.19
C ARG A 303 6.22 25.63 -0.77
N ARG A 304 6.75 25.38 0.43
CA ARG A 304 7.89 26.12 0.99
C ARG A 304 9.24 25.76 0.34
N TRP A 305 9.36 24.56 -0.23
CA TRP A 305 10.59 24.07 -0.86
C TRP A 305 10.51 24.02 -2.37
N LEU A 306 9.29 24.00 -2.93
CA LEU A 306 9.07 23.75 -4.34
C LEU A 306 8.58 25.01 -5.09
N PRO A 307 9.03 25.21 -6.34
CA PRO A 307 8.51 26.26 -7.22
C PRO A 307 7.00 26.14 -7.49
N ARG A 308 6.31 27.26 -7.72
CA ARG A 308 4.85 27.28 -7.93
C ARG A 308 4.39 26.48 -9.15
N ASP A 309 5.21 26.41 -10.18
CA ASP A 309 4.95 25.65 -11.41
C ASP A 309 4.90 24.14 -11.18
N THR A 310 5.35 23.62 -10.03
CA THR A 310 5.23 22.18 -9.71
C THR A 310 3.91 21.83 -9.01
N PHE A 311 3.12 22.81 -8.57
CA PHE A 311 1.99 22.54 -7.65
C PHE A 311 0.85 21.78 -8.33
N ASP A 312 0.54 22.12 -9.58
CA ASP A 312 -0.56 21.48 -10.31
C ASP A 312 -0.22 20.03 -10.67
N ASP A 313 1.05 19.73 -10.97
CA ASP A 313 1.50 18.36 -11.24
C ASP A 313 1.43 17.48 -9.99
N ILE A 314 1.83 18.03 -8.82
CA ILE A 314 1.71 17.33 -7.52
C ILE A 314 0.25 16.98 -7.21
N ARG A 315 -0.69 17.90 -7.43
CA ARG A 315 -2.12 17.64 -7.16
C ARG A 315 -2.73 16.58 -8.10
N ARG A 316 -2.19 16.41 -9.31
CA ARG A 316 -2.78 15.53 -10.33
C ARG A 316 -2.34 14.07 -10.21
N CYS A 317 -1.03 13.83 -10.14
CA CYS A 317 -0.48 12.47 -10.26
C CYS A 317 0.77 12.27 -9.40
N PHE A 318 1.04 13.17 -8.44
CA PHE A 318 2.26 13.20 -7.64
C PHE A 318 3.61 13.19 -8.40
N LEU A 319 3.58 13.27 -9.72
CA LEU A 319 4.74 13.42 -10.57
C LEU A 319 5.10 14.89 -10.63
N HIS A 320 6.36 15.28 -10.43
CA HIS A 320 6.80 16.64 -10.80
C HIS A 320 8.28 16.68 -11.15
N VAL A 321 8.62 17.59 -12.06
CA VAL A 321 10.00 17.93 -12.41
C VAL A 321 10.31 19.27 -11.77
N ALA A 322 11.15 19.27 -10.73
CA ALA A 322 11.62 20.51 -10.12
C ALA A 322 12.91 20.95 -10.83
N ILE A 323 12.84 22.06 -11.56
CA ILE A 323 14.01 22.67 -12.22
C ILE A 323 14.58 23.74 -11.30
N LYS A 324 15.70 23.46 -10.63
CA LYS A 324 16.44 24.50 -9.89
C LYS A 324 17.33 25.28 -10.85
N ARG A 325 16.83 26.42 -11.36
CA ARG A 325 17.47 27.29 -12.37
C ARG A 325 18.90 27.83 -12.07
N ARG A 326 19.52 27.51 -10.93
CA ARG A 326 20.90 27.94 -10.61
C ARG A 326 21.99 27.06 -11.21
N ALA A 327 21.65 25.86 -11.65
CA ALA A 327 22.49 25.00 -12.47
C ALA A 327 21.57 24.36 -13.50
N THR A 328 22.08 23.93 -14.65
CA THR A 328 21.35 23.15 -15.66
C THR A 328 20.95 21.74 -15.16
N LEU A 329 20.71 21.57 -13.85
CA LEU A 329 20.33 20.33 -13.19
C LEU A 329 18.80 20.26 -13.08
N ASN A 330 18.23 19.28 -13.78
CA ASN A 330 16.82 18.93 -13.67
C ASN A 330 16.68 17.81 -12.66
N ILE A 331 15.88 18.01 -11.61
CA ILE A 331 15.50 16.93 -10.68
C ILE A 331 14.12 16.44 -11.12
N VAL A 332 14.08 15.21 -11.61
CA VAL A 332 12.83 14.51 -11.96
C VAL A 332 12.49 13.56 -10.83
N LYS A 333 11.25 13.62 -10.35
CA LYS A 333 10.73 12.70 -9.34
C LYS A 333 9.66 11.84 -9.97
N TYR A 334 9.69 10.56 -9.63
CA TYR A 334 8.71 9.58 -10.07
C TYR A 334 7.92 9.07 -8.86
N GLU A 335 6.60 8.97 -9.00
CA GLU A 335 5.79 8.12 -8.15
C GLU A 335 5.89 6.70 -8.72
N LEU A 336 6.63 5.82 -8.03
CA LEU A 336 6.82 4.43 -8.47
C LEU A 336 5.61 3.54 -8.13
N LEU A 337 4.63 4.07 -7.39
CA LEU A 337 3.51 3.32 -6.81
C LEU A 337 2.47 2.92 -7.85
N GLN A 338 2.33 3.69 -8.93
CA GLN A 338 1.53 3.31 -10.11
C GLN A 338 2.15 2.13 -10.89
N LEU A 339 3.41 1.78 -10.59
CA LEU A 339 4.12 0.62 -11.14
C LEU A 339 4.34 -0.47 -10.09
N SER A 340 3.83 -0.29 -8.87
CA SER A 340 3.94 -1.30 -7.83
C SER A 340 3.12 -2.51 -8.23
N LYS A 341 3.77 -3.69 -8.27
CA LYS A 341 3.02 -4.94 -8.24
C LYS A 341 2.38 -5.05 -6.85
N LEU A 342 1.17 -5.61 -6.76
CA LEU A 342 0.69 -6.22 -5.52
C LEU A 342 1.84 -7.10 -5.00
N VAL A 343 2.55 -6.61 -3.99
CA VAL A 343 3.71 -7.30 -3.45
C VAL A 343 3.17 -8.58 -2.84
N ASP A 344 3.72 -9.73 -3.25
CA ASP A 344 3.46 -11.02 -2.62
C ASP A 344 3.65 -10.88 -1.12
N VAL A 345 2.53 -10.86 -0.39
CA VAL A 345 2.50 -10.98 1.07
C VAL A 345 2.61 -12.47 1.37
N ASN A 346 3.83 -13.02 1.27
CA ASN A 346 4.15 -14.35 1.80
C ASN A 346 4.60 -14.25 3.25
#